data_AF-W1WN20-F1
#
_entry.id   AF-W1WN20-F1
#
_cell.length_a   1.000
_cell.length_b   1.000
_cell.length_c   1.000
_cell.angle_alpha   90.00
_cell.angle_beta   90.00
_cell.angle_gamma   90.00
#
_symmetry.space_group_name_H-M   'P 1'
#
loop_
_entity.id
_entity.type
_entity.pdbx_description
1 polymer ?
#
loop_
_entity_poly.entity_id
_entity_poly.type
_entity_poly.pdbx_seq_one_letter_code
_entity_poly.pdbx_strand_id
1 'polypeptide(L)'
;MLELSMTLPIKVQNGGLFISRGVGRHPARRLESWEIIFVEKGRLTIQEEERIFLVDAGESLLLWPNRQHVGVEDFPADLKF
;
A
#
# COMPACT_ATOMS: atom_id res chain seq x y z
N MET A 1 -3.25 36.27 9.28
CA MET A 1 -3.14 34.81 9.18
C MET A 1 -1.68 34.50 8.95
N LEU A 2 -1.05 33.68 9.79
CA LEU A 2 0.36 33.33 9.63
C LEU A 2 0.45 32.20 8.59
N GLU A 3 1.04 32.47 7.44
CA GLU A 3 1.39 31.44 6.45
C GLU A 3 2.84 31.00 6.69
N LEU A 4 3.01 29.71 6.94
CA LEU A 4 4.31 29.07 7.05
C LEU A 4 4.53 28.27 5.76
N SER A 5 5.42 28.74 4.89
CA SER A 5 5.90 27.95 3.75
C SER A 5 7.23 27.30 4.12
N MET A 6 7.27 25.97 4.09
CA MET A 6 8.46 25.19 4.38
C MET A 6 8.67 24.19 3.27
N THR A 7 9.89 24.13 2.72
CA THR A 7 10.27 23.05 1.82
C THR A 7 10.56 21.81 2.65
N LEU A 8 9.60 20.90 2.70
CA LEU A 8 9.80 19.60 3.35
C LEU A 8 10.57 18.67 2.40
N PRO A 9 11.47 17.81 2.93
CA PRO A 9 12.25 16.87 2.12
C PRO A 9 11.38 15.73 1.55
N ILE A 10 10.13 15.59 2.02
CA ILE A 10 9.18 14.57 1.59
C ILE A 10 7.98 15.28 0.96
N LYS A 11 7.59 14.82 -0.22
CA LYS A 11 6.36 15.22 -0.90
C LYS A 11 5.36 14.07 -0.81
N VAL A 12 4.17 14.37 -0.30
CA VAL A 12 3.06 13.41 -0.29
C VAL A 12 2.30 13.53 -1.61
N GLN A 13 1.87 12.40 -2.13
CA GLN A 13 0.96 12.30 -3.28
C GLN A 13 0.02 11.13 -3.05
N ASN A 14 -1.13 11.13 -3.73
CA ASN A 14 -2.09 10.02 -3.84
C ASN A 14 -2.33 9.23 -2.53
N GLY A 15 -3.50 9.41 -1.92
CA GLY A 15 -3.94 8.60 -0.79
C GLY A 15 -5.30 7.97 -1.06
N GLY A 16 -5.58 6.84 -0.42
CA GLY A 16 -6.87 6.17 -0.51
C GLY A 16 -7.07 5.19 0.62
N LEU A 17 -8.32 4.83 0.85
CA LEU A 17 -8.72 3.74 1.72
C LEU A 17 -9.32 2.64 0.85
N PHE A 18 -8.75 1.44 0.95
CA PHE A 18 -9.26 0.25 0.31
C PHE A 18 -10.12 -0.55 1.29
N ILE A 19 -11.34 -0.90 0.89
CA ILE A 19 -12.24 -1.79 1.64
C ILE A 19 -12.59 -2.95 0.71
N SER A 20 -12.16 -4.14 1.09
CA SER A 20 -12.43 -5.34 0.31
C SER A 20 -13.91 -5.70 0.29
N ARG A 21 -14.37 -6.23 -0.85
CA ARG A 21 -15.67 -6.89 -0.99
C ARG A 21 -15.56 -8.42 -1.01
N GLY A 22 -14.37 -8.94 -0.69
CA GLY A 22 -14.05 -10.38 -0.80
C GLY A 22 -13.85 -10.87 -2.22
N VAL A 23 -13.69 -9.95 -3.18
CA VAL A 23 -13.50 -10.24 -4.59
C VAL A 23 -12.40 -9.36 -5.17
N GLY A 24 -11.66 -9.93 -6.12
CA GLY A 24 -10.54 -9.24 -6.77
C GLY A 24 -9.22 -9.41 -6.04
N ARG A 25 -8.19 -8.81 -6.61
CA ARG A 25 -6.79 -8.97 -6.22
C ARG A 25 -6.05 -7.67 -6.45
N HIS A 26 -5.00 -7.43 -5.66
CA HIS A 26 -4.17 -6.24 -5.85
C HIS A 26 -3.53 -6.27 -7.25
N PRO A 27 -3.79 -5.25 -8.09
CA PRO A 27 -3.31 -5.23 -9.46
C PRO A 27 -1.80 -5.12 -9.49
N ALA A 28 -1.20 -5.62 -10.57
CA ALA A 28 0.22 -5.48 -10.80
C ALA A 28 0.54 -4.00 -11.11
N ARG A 29 1.48 -3.40 -10.36
CA ARG A 29 1.90 -2.00 -10.55
C ARG A 29 3.42 -1.84 -10.45
N ARG A 30 3.92 -0.79 -11.11
CA ARG A 30 5.26 -0.23 -10.94
C ARG A 30 5.13 1.29 -10.93
N LEU A 31 5.44 1.92 -9.81
CA LEU A 31 5.33 3.37 -9.63
C LEU A 31 6.70 4.01 -9.46
N GLU A 32 6.82 5.28 -9.83
CA GLU A 32 8.06 6.07 -9.64
C GLU A 32 8.21 6.60 -8.21
N SER A 33 7.18 6.42 -7.39
CA SER A 33 7.11 6.89 -6.01
C SER A 33 7.25 5.76 -5.00
N TRP A 34 7.64 6.12 -3.78
CA TRP A 34 7.47 5.24 -2.63
C TRP A 34 5.99 5.09 -2.31
N GLU A 35 5.59 3.90 -1.86
CA GLU A 35 4.23 3.64 -1.40
C GLU A 35 4.26 3.10 0.02
N ILE A 36 3.43 3.65 0.89
CA ILE A 36 3.19 3.14 2.22
C ILE A 36 1.79 2.54 2.27
N ILE A 37 1.69 1.31 2.76
CA ILE A 37 0.43 0.63 3.02
C ILE A 37 0.35 0.36 4.51
N PHE A 38 -0.80 0.64 5.12
CA PHE A 38 -1.10 0.29 6.50
C PHE A 38 -2.35 -0.58 6.52
N VAL A 39 -2.25 -1.80 7.02
CA VAL A 39 -3.41 -2.71 7.08
C VAL A 39 -4.19 -2.42 8.36
N GLU A 40 -5.40 -1.87 8.22
CA GLU A 40 -6.28 -1.61 9.35
C GLU A 40 -6.97 -2.89 9.84
N LYS A 41 -7.34 -3.79 8.92
CA LYS A 41 -8.05 -5.04 9.24
C LYS A 41 -7.73 -6.14 8.23
N GLY A 42 -7.72 -7.40 8.67
CA GLY A 42 -7.45 -8.56 7.84
C GLY A 42 -5.95 -8.72 7.56
N ARG A 43 -5.63 -9.39 6.45
CA ARG A 43 -4.25 -9.58 5.96
C ARG A 43 -4.16 -9.24 4.47
N LEU A 44 -3.17 -8.44 4.10
CA LEU A 44 -2.78 -8.22 2.72
C LEU A 44 -1.61 -9.14 2.35
N THR A 45 -1.79 -9.97 1.33
CA THR A 45 -0.71 -10.76 0.73
C THR A 45 -0.27 -10.13 -0.58
N ILE A 46 0.94 -9.58 -0.61
CA ILE A 46 1.50 -8.83 -1.74
C ILE A 46 2.94 -9.24 -1.99
N GLN A 47 3.35 -9.26 -3.25
CA GLN A 47 4.71 -9.56 -3.66
C GLN A 47 5.35 -8.31 -4.27
N GLU A 48 6.59 -7.99 -3.88
CA GLU A 48 7.46 -7.03 -4.58
C GLU A 48 8.70 -7.80 -5.07
N GLU A 49 8.94 -7.78 -6.38
CA GLU A 49 9.98 -8.61 -7.03
C GLU A 49 9.89 -10.08 -6.57
N GLU A 50 10.91 -10.67 -5.95
CA GLU A 50 10.90 -12.07 -5.49
C GLU A 50 10.37 -12.26 -4.06
N ARG A 51 10.05 -11.16 -3.35
CA ARG A 51 9.69 -11.21 -1.94
C ARG A 51 8.18 -11.11 -1.75
N ILE A 52 7.62 -12.11 -1.09
CA ILE A 52 6.23 -12.10 -0.63
C ILE A 52 6.18 -11.50 0.77
N PHE A 53 5.23 -10.60 0.98
CA PHE A 53 4.88 -9.99 2.25
C PHE A 53 3.49 -10.46 2.66
N LEU A 54 3.38 -10.87 3.91
CA LEU A 54 2.12 -11.07 4.62
C LEU A 54 2.04 -9.89 5.58
N VAL A 55 1.13 -8.95 5.33
CA VAL A 55 0.98 -7.73 6.13
C VAL A 55 -0.30 -7.86 6.93
N ASP A 56 -0.17 -8.06 8.24
CA ASP A 56 -1.27 -8.23 9.17
C ASP A 56 -1.84 -6.89 9.66
N ALA A 57 -3.04 -6.94 10.24
CA ALA A 57 -3.67 -5.78 10.83
C ALA A 57 -2.77 -5.11 11.88
N GLY A 58 -2.60 -3.79 11.77
CA GLY A 58 -1.69 -2.99 12.59
C GLY A 58 -0.27 -2.86 12.02
N GLU A 59 0.06 -3.59 10.96
CA GLU A 59 1.38 -3.50 10.32
C GLU A 59 1.39 -2.53 9.14
N SER A 60 2.60 -2.05 8.83
CA SER A 60 2.85 -1.21 7.65
C SER A 60 3.89 -1.86 6.73
N LEU A 61 3.68 -1.67 5.44
CA LEU A 61 4.62 -2.05 4.39
C LEU A 61 5.05 -0.80 3.62
N LEU A 62 6.35 -0.65 3.40
CA LEU A 62 6.92 0.35 2.51
C LEU A 62 7.42 -0.35 1.25
N LEU A 63 6.88 0.04 0.10
CA LEU A 63 7.27 -0.45 -1.22
C LEU A 63 8.20 0.55 -1.90
N TRP A 64 9.15 0.04 -2.67
CA TRP A 64 10.19 0.81 -3.32
C TRP A 64 9.74 1.34 -4.68
N PRO A 65 10.18 2.57 -5.06
CA PRO A 65 10.04 3.06 -6.42
C PRO A 65 10.63 2.10 -7.45
N ASN A 66 10.01 2.07 -8.62
CA ASN A 66 10.44 1.36 -9.82
C ASN A 66 10.52 -0.17 -9.68
N ARG A 67 9.98 -0.72 -8.59
CA ARG A 67 9.81 -2.16 -8.42
C ARG A 67 8.40 -2.59 -8.76
N GLN A 68 8.30 -3.77 -9.36
CA GLN A 68 6.99 -4.37 -9.63
C GLN A 68 6.45 -4.95 -8.34
N HIS A 69 5.20 -4.61 -8.00
CA HIS A 69 4.46 -5.31 -6.96
C HIS A 69 3.10 -5.80 -7.48
N VAL A 70 2.58 -6.88 -6.90
CA VAL A 70 1.32 -7.53 -7.30
C VAL A 70 0.73 -8.31 -6.14
N GLY A 71 -0.59 -8.40 -6.05
CA GLY A 71 -1.25 -9.33 -5.12
C GLY A 71 -1.04 -10.76 -5.59
N VAL A 72 -0.74 -11.67 -4.69
CA VAL A 72 -0.59 -13.11 -5.02
C VAL A 72 -1.80 -13.94 -4.61
N GLU A 73 -2.66 -13.38 -3.77
CA GLU A 73 -3.92 -13.98 -3.31
C GLU A 73 -5.08 -13.02 -3.57
N ASP A 74 -6.29 -13.57 -3.64
CA ASP A 74 -7.51 -12.74 -3.72
C ASP A 74 -7.76 -12.08 -2.36
N PHE A 75 -8.36 -10.89 -2.38
CA PHE A 75 -8.61 -10.13 -1.17
C PHE A 75 -9.60 -10.84 -0.23
N PRO A 76 -9.23 -11.09 1.04
CA PRO A 76 -10.20 -11.53 2.05
C PRO A 76 -11.35 -10.55 2.19
N ALA A 77 -12.54 -11.04 2.56
CA ALA A 77 -13.75 -10.21 2.64
C ALA A 77 -13.69 -9.11 3.73
N ASP A 78 -12.83 -9.29 4.73
CA ASP A 78 -12.67 -8.38 5.86
C ASP A 78 -11.45 -7.45 5.74
N LEU A 79 -10.69 -7.56 4.64
CA LEU A 79 -9.48 -6.77 4.41
C LEU A 79 -9.79 -5.28 4.24
N LYS A 80 -9.05 -4.43 4.97
CA LYS A 80 -9.07 -2.97 4.89
C LYS A 80 -7.65 -2.41 5.05
N PHE A 81 -7.19 -1.59 4.11
CA PHE A 81 -5.83 -0.99 4.13
C PHE A 81 -5.77 0.34 3.36
#